data_AF-A0AAJ4ZAI8-F1
#
_entry.id   AF-A0AAJ4ZAI8-F1
#
_cell.length_a   1.000
_cell.length_b   1.000
_cell.length_c   1.000
_cell.angle_alpha   90.00
_cell.angle_beta   90.00
_cell.angle_gamma   90.00
#
_symmetry.space_group_name_H-M   'P 1'
#
loop_
_entity.id
_entity.type
_entity.pdbx_description
1 polymer ?
#
loop_
_entity_poly.entity_id
_entity_poly.type
_entity_poly.pdbx_seq_one_letter_code
_entity_poly.pdbx_strand_id
1 'polypeptide(L)'
;MSSGVRHSTPHVSGPRLLADIGGTNARFALEIAPGDLVEIRDYACDDFPGVLEVIRAYLEDADHAEPVRHAAVAIANPIEGDEVRMTNRDWHFSIEATRRALRFETLLVVNDFTALAMALPYLSDDEKRQIGGGEPRPNGVIGLLGPGTGVGVSGLIPAGDRWIALGSEGGHTTFAPADDREIDVLRYAWKHFPHVSFERLVAGPGMALIYQALAAREGREVDALETPAIVRLAQMGDVLARETVDCFCAMLGTLAGNVAVSLGAVGGVYLGGGVIPKLGKLFEASPFRQRFEAKGRFEAYLKHIPTFVITAAHPAFLGTSAILAEQLGSHAAGAGALIDRLHRLRDRLSPAEQRVADLTLKQPRALLAEPVADIARLARVSQPTVIRFCRKLGCQGLSDFKLKLASALTGTLPVRHGQVHVGDTAAEFGAKVLDNTVSSILQMREHLDARTVEAAVTLLDGARRIEFYGLGNSGVIAQDAHYKFFRFGMPTIAYGDPYLLQASAGLLGEGDVVVAISASGRSTDLNRAVEIALARGARVIALTARNSPLARKATLVLPNDHVETMGAHVTMIARILHLATIDVLAVGVAIRRAGPGGEGNRGEGALDWLGHGSGRDSGVHAA
;
A
#
# COMPACT_ATOMS: atom_id res chain seq x y z
N MET A 1 41.74 -12.68 13.04
CA MET A 1 41.32 -12.01 14.29
C MET A 1 41.04 -10.56 13.93
N SER A 2 39.84 -9.97 13.94
CA SER A 2 38.55 -10.28 14.53
C SER A 2 37.46 -9.89 13.50
N SER A 3 36.51 -10.78 13.24
CA SER A 3 35.33 -10.51 12.41
C SER A 3 34.39 -9.60 13.19
N GLY A 4 34.33 -8.32 12.81
CA GLY A 4 33.41 -7.36 13.43
C GLY A 4 31.97 -7.70 13.06
N VAL A 5 31.29 -8.46 13.92
CA VAL A 5 29.83 -8.60 13.92
C VAL A 5 29.26 -7.20 14.13
N ARG A 6 28.55 -6.66 13.12
CA ARG A 6 27.79 -5.43 13.29
C ARG A 6 26.59 -5.77 14.18
N HIS A 7 26.67 -5.47 15.47
CA HIS A 7 25.50 -5.53 16.33
C HIS A 7 24.52 -4.44 15.90
N SER A 8 23.42 -4.86 15.26
CA SER A 8 22.27 -4.00 14.99
C SER A 8 21.62 -3.62 16.33
N THR A 9 21.08 -2.41 16.40
CA THR A 9 20.43 -1.91 17.63
C THR A 9 19.10 -2.66 17.83
N PRO A 10 18.82 -3.17 19.03
CA PRO A 10 17.55 -3.84 19.32
C PRO A 10 16.34 -2.95 19.02
N HIS A 11 15.21 -3.56 18.66
CA HIS A 11 13.96 -2.85 18.45
C HIS A 11 13.45 -2.26 19.77
N VAL A 12 13.13 -0.96 19.77
CA VAL A 12 12.69 -0.22 20.97
C VAL A 12 11.33 -0.74 21.50
N SER A 13 10.53 -1.36 20.65
CA SER A 13 9.21 -1.93 20.98
C SER A 13 9.26 -3.40 21.44
N GLY A 14 10.46 -3.97 21.59
CA GLY A 14 10.66 -5.41 21.79
C GLY A 14 10.71 -6.20 20.47
N PRO A 15 10.87 -7.53 20.56
CA PRO A 15 11.02 -8.40 19.39
C PRO A 15 9.79 -8.40 18.48
N ARG A 16 10.02 -8.59 17.19
CA ARG A 16 8.97 -8.67 16.15
C ARG A 16 8.80 -10.12 15.70
N LEU A 17 7.57 -10.61 15.62
CA LEU A 17 7.32 -11.95 15.07
C LEU A 17 7.30 -11.91 13.55
N LEU A 18 8.07 -12.78 12.93
CA LEU A 18 8.06 -13.01 11.49
C LEU A 18 7.63 -14.45 11.23
N ALA A 19 6.76 -14.64 10.24
CA ALA A 19 6.26 -15.97 9.89
C ALA A 19 6.22 -16.17 8.38
N ASP A 20 6.44 -17.41 7.96
CA ASP A 20 6.28 -17.90 6.59
C ASP A 20 5.42 -19.18 6.65
N ILE A 21 4.17 -19.06 6.23
CA ILE A 21 3.15 -20.09 6.37
C ILE A 21 2.76 -20.63 4.99
N GLY A 22 3.14 -21.89 4.74
CA GLY A 22 2.76 -22.64 3.55
C GLY A 22 1.62 -23.62 3.79
N GLY A 23 1.36 -24.49 2.80
CA GLY A 23 0.30 -25.50 2.89
C GLY A 23 0.60 -26.66 3.85
N THR A 24 1.88 -26.97 4.11
CA THR A 24 2.28 -28.12 4.95
C THR A 24 3.01 -27.71 6.23
N ASN A 25 3.82 -26.66 6.15
CA ASN A 25 4.66 -26.21 7.26
C ASN A 25 4.47 -24.71 7.49
N ALA A 26 4.57 -24.31 8.75
CA ALA A 26 4.62 -22.92 9.19
C ALA A 26 5.94 -22.68 9.92
N ARG A 27 6.71 -21.69 9.46
CA ARG A 27 7.98 -21.32 10.04
C ARG A 27 7.87 -19.96 10.71
N PHE A 28 8.45 -19.83 11.89
CA PHE A 28 8.43 -18.60 12.69
C PHE A 28 9.83 -18.21 13.13
N ALA A 29 10.03 -16.92 13.38
CA ALA A 29 11.21 -16.35 13.99
C ALA A 29 10.85 -15.09 14.79
N LEU A 30 11.64 -14.79 15.81
CA LEU A 30 11.64 -13.50 16.48
C LEU A 30 12.79 -12.67 15.94
N GLU A 31 12.49 -11.45 15.53
CA GLU A 31 13.51 -10.50 15.11
C GLU A 31 13.75 -9.51 16.25
N ILE A 32 14.93 -9.55 16.85
CA ILE A 32 15.32 -8.72 17.99
C ILE A 32 15.96 -7.40 17.57
N ALA A 33 16.56 -7.36 16.38
CA ALA A 33 17.12 -6.18 15.74
C ALA A 33 16.98 -6.35 14.21
N PRO A 34 17.07 -5.29 13.37
CA PRO A 34 16.94 -5.44 11.92
C PRO A 34 17.87 -6.52 11.35
N GLY A 35 17.27 -7.58 10.79
CA GLY A 35 17.98 -8.74 10.23
C GLY A 35 18.57 -9.73 11.25
N ASP A 36 18.37 -9.52 12.55
CA ASP A 36 18.83 -10.41 13.62
C ASP A 36 17.68 -11.30 14.09
N LEU A 37 17.69 -12.55 13.61
CA LEU A 37 16.62 -13.54 13.80
C LEU A 37 17.03 -14.58 14.84
N VAL A 38 16.16 -14.79 15.82
CA VAL A 38 16.29 -15.79 16.89
C VAL A 38 15.03 -16.64 16.97
N GLU A 39 15.07 -17.71 17.77
CA GLU A 39 13.92 -18.61 17.99
C GLU A 39 13.27 -19.09 16.69
N ILE A 40 14.10 -19.47 15.70
CA ILE A 40 13.60 -20.01 14.43
C ILE A 40 13.02 -21.41 14.67
N ARG A 41 11.73 -21.60 14.40
CA ARG A 41 11.02 -22.87 14.64
C ARG A 41 10.10 -23.22 13.49
N ASP A 42 10.00 -24.52 13.22
CA ASP A 42 9.13 -25.12 12.22
C ASP A 42 8.00 -25.89 12.91
N TYR A 43 6.77 -25.72 12.43
CA TYR A 43 5.57 -26.43 12.88
C TYR A 43 4.92 -27.12 11.68
N ALA A 44 4.50 -28.36 11.86
CA ALA A 44 3.64 -29.03 10.90
C ALA A 44 2.23 -28.44 10.99
N CYS A 45 1.71 -27.90 9.89
CA CYS A 45 0.38 -27.28 9.90
C CYS A 45 -0.74 -28.28 10.24
N ASP A 46 -0.51 -29.59 10.07
CA ASP A 46 -1.50 -30.64 10.41
C ASP A 46 -1.74 -30.78 11.92
N ASP A 47 -0.81 -30.30 12.75
CA ASP A 47 -0.93 -30.35 14.20
C ASP A 47 -1.81 -29.21 14.76
N PHE A 48 -2.26 -28.28 13.90
CA PHE A 48 -2.99 -27.08 14.32
C PHE A 48 -4.28 -26.88 13.51
N PRO A 49 -5.36 -26.41 14.16
CA PRO A 49 -6.63 -26.16 13.48
C PRO A 49 -6.65 -24.85 12.66
N GLY A 50 -5.71 -23.92 12.89
CA GLY A 50 -5.70 -22.63 12.24
C GLY A 50 -4.46 -21.78 12.51
N VAL A 51 -4.39 -20.64 11.83
CA VAL A 51 -3.28 -19.66 11.92
C VAL A 51 -3.14 -19.07 13.32
N LEU A 52 -4.27 -18.80 13.98
CA LEU A 52 -4.28 -18.25 15.34
C LEU A 52 -3.59 -19.21 16.33
N GLU A 53 -3.92 -20.49 16.26
CA GLU A 53 -3.43 -21.51 17.17
C GLU A 53 -1.95 -21.79 16.98
N VAL A 54 -1.47 -21.86 15.74
CA VAL A 54 -0.04 -22.08 15.47
C VAL A 54 0.82 -20.87 15.88
N ILE A 55 0.33 -19.63 15.69
CA ILE A 55 1.04 -18.43 16.17
C ILE A 55 1.09 -18.42 17.70
N ARG A 56 -0.02 -18.78 18.36
CA ARG A 56 -0.07 -18.85 19.83
C ARG A 56 0.91 -19.90 20.36
N ALA A 57 0.92 -21.09 19.79
CA ALA A 57 1.86 -22.14 20.17
C ALA A 57 3.31 -21.66 20.03
N TYR A 58 3.64 -21.00 18.92
CA TYR A 58 4.97 -20.41 18.74
C TYR A 58 5.34 -19.39 19.83
N LEU A 59 4.42 -18.48 20.18
CA LEU A 59 4.66 -17.48 21.21
C LEU A 59 4.79 -18.08 22.62
N GLU A 60 4.17 -19.23 22.88
CA GLU A 60 4.31 -19.97 24.14
C GLU A 60 5.63 -20.74 24.20
N ASP A 61 6.08 -21.26 23.06
CA ASP A 61 7.28 -22.08 22.92
C ASP A 61 8.58 -21.26 22.84
N ALA A 62 8.53 -20.05 22.26
CA ALA A 62 9.69 -19.18 22.05
C ALA A 62 10.14 -18.51 23.36
N ASP A 63 11.45 -18.47 23.59
CA ASP A 63 12.02 -17.74 24.73
C ASP A 63 12.09 -16.24 24.43
N HIS A 64 11.15 -15.47 25.00
CA HIS A 64 11.14 -14.01 24.93
C HIS A 64 10.88 -13.39 26.31
N ALA A 65 11.77 -12.49 26.72
CA ALA A 65 11.64 -11.74 27.97
C ALA A 65 10.76 -10.47 27.80
N GLU A 66 10.61 -9.99 26.56
CA GLU A 66 9.89 -8.77 26.21
C GLU A 66 8.65 -9.10 25.38
N PRO A 67 7.54 -8.36 25.57
CA PRO A 67 6.30 -8.63 24.86
C PRO A 67 6.44 -8.40 23.35
N VAL A 68 6.05 -9.40 22.56
CA VAL A 68 5.93 -9.29 21.10
C VAL A 68 4.68 -8.50 20.74
N ARG A 69 4.86 -7.28 20.21
CA ARG A 69 3.75 -6.36 19.85
C ARG A 69 3.45 -6.30 18.37
N HIS A 70 4.41 -6.65 17.52
CA HIS A 70 4.31 -6.50 16.08
C HIS A 70 4.63 -7.82 15.40
N ALA A 71 3.82 -8.17 14.42
CA ALA A 71 3.95 -9.40 13.66
C ALA A 71 3.78 -9.14 12.16
N ALA A 72 4.54 -9.87 11.34
CA ALA A 72 4.33 -9.97 9.90
C ALA A 72 4.37 -11.42 9.45
N VAL A 73 3.37 -11.81 8.67
CA VAL A 73 3.14 -13.19 8.23
C VAL A 73 3.08 -13.21 6.70
N ALA A 74 3.98 -13.96 6.08
CA ALA A 74 3.90 -14.33 4.68
C ALA A 74 3.03 -15.58 4.54
N ILE A 75 2.07 -15.57 3.61
CA ILE A 75 1.19 -16.71 3.31
C ILE A 75 1.15 -16.93 1.80
N ALA A 76 1.14 -18.20 1.38
CA ALA A 76 1.04 -18.63 -0.02
C ALA A 76 -0.36 -18.39 -0.66
N ASN A 77 -0.86 -17.16 -0.56
CA ASN A 77 -2.20 -16.75 -0.96
C ASN A 77 -2.25 -15.29 -1.41
N PRO A 78 -3.15 -14.91 -2.33
CA PRO A 78 -3.55 -13.51 -2.52
C PRO A 78 -4.20 -12.95 -1.25
N ILE A 79 -3.89 -11.70 -0.89
CA ILE A 79 -4.44 -11.00 0.26
C ILE A 79 -5.21 -9.77 -0.25
N GLU A 80 -6.55 -9.86 -0.26
CA GLU A 80 -7.45 -8.84 -0.83
C GLU A 80 -8.22 -8.05 0.24
N GLY A 81 -8.19 -8.49 1.49
CA GLY A 81 -8.92 -7.89 2.59
C GLY A 81 -8.61 -8.53 3.94
N ASP A 82 -9.49 -8.30 4.92
CA ASP A 82 -9.33 -8.82 6.29
C ASP A 82 -9.50 -10.34 6.36
N GLU A 83 -10.39 -10.91 5.56
CA GLU A 83 -10.65 -12.35 5.51
C GLU A 83 -9.67 -13.05 4.57
N VAL A 84 -8.93 -14.02 5.09
CA VAL A 84 -7.95 -14.82 4.35
C VAL A 84 -8.40 -16.27 4.33
N ARG A 85 -8.54 -16.85 3.12
CA ARG A 85 -8.78 -18.28 2.93
C ARG A 85 -7.63 -18.93 2.19
N MET A 86 -6.95 -19.87 2.83
CA MET A 86 -5.78 -20.52 2.23
C MET A 86 -6.18 -21.38 1.02
N THR A 87 -5.37 -21.36 -0.05
CA THR A 87 -5.66 -22.13 -1.27
C THR A 87 -5.20 -23.58 -1.15
N ASN A 88 -4.12 -23.80 -0.39
CA ASN A 88 -3.45 -25.08 -0.26
C ASN A 88 -3.80 -25.84 1.04
N ARG A 89 -4.72 -25.31 1.85
CA ARG A 89 -5.20 -25.90 3.11
C ARG A 89 -6.54 -25.26 3.53
N ASP A 90 -7.35 -26.00 4.30
CA ASP A 90 -8.64 -25.55 4.83
C ASP A 90 -8.53 -24.61 6.06
N TRP A 91 -7.60 -23.66 6.01
CA TRP A 91 -7.48 -22.62 7.03
C TRP A 91 -8.15 -21.33 6.54
N HIS A 92 -8.95 -20.72 7.40
CA HIS A 92 -9.64 -19.46 7.17
C HIS A 92 -9.54 -18.59 8.44
N PHE A 93 -9.25 -17.31 8.29
CA PHE A 93 -9.15 -16.39 9.42
C PHE A 93 -9.32 -14.93 9.02
N SER A 94 -9.79 -14.11 9.98
CA SER A 94 -9.72 -12.65 9.90
C SER A 94 -8.38 -12.16 10.49
N ILE A 95 -7.70 -11.27 9.77
CA ILE A 95 -6.45 -10.64 10.19
C ILE A 95 -6.71 -9.83 11.47
N GLU A 96 -7.73 -8.98 11.50
CA GLU A 96 -8.07 -8.13 12.63
C GLU A 96 -8.52 -8.93 13.86
N ALA A 97 -9.30 -10.00 13.67
CA ALA A 97 -9.68 -10.90 14.76
C ALA A 97 -8.44 -11.58 15.37
N THR A 98 -7.52 -12.06 14.52
CA THR A 98 -6.27 -12.70 14.95
C THR A 98 -5.38 -11.71 15.69
N ARG A 99 -5.23 -10.48 15.17
CA ARG A 99 -4.48 -9.38 15.80
C ARG A 99 -4.99 -9.10 17.20
N ARG A 100 -6.31 -8.97 17.37
CA ARG A 100 -6.94 -8.74 18.69
C ARG A 100 -6.77 -9.91 19.63
N ALA A 101 -6.97 -11.14 19.15
CA ALA A 101 -6.86 -12.35 19.96
C ALA A 101 -5.44 -12.55 20.52
N LEU A 102 -4.41 -12.24 19.73
CA LEU A 102 -3.00 -12.31 20.12
C LEU A 102 -2.47 -11.03 20.76
N ARG A 103 -3.31 -10.00 20.88
CA ARG A 103 -2.97 -8.68 21.45
C ARG A 103 -1.80 -7.98 20.76
N PHE A 104 -1.61 -8.21 19.47
CA PHE A 104 -0.66 -7.45 18.68
C PHE A 104 -1.16 -6.02 18.46
N GLU A 105 -0.26 -5.06 18.52
CA GLU A 105 -0.53 -3.70 18.03
C GLU A 105 -0.61 -3.71 16.50
N THR A 106 0.30 -4.45 15.86
CA THR A 106 0.35 -4.60 14.40
C THR A 106 0.43 -6.07 14.02
N LEU A 107 -0.48 -6.51 13.14
CA LEU A 107 -0.37 -7.78 12.42
C LEU A 107 -0.49 -7.49 10.94
N LEU A 108 0.59 -7.75 10.19
CA LEU A 108 0.57 -7.69 8.74
C LEU A 108 0.51 -9.10 8.18
N VAL A 109 -0.36 -9.30 7.21
CA VAL A 109 -0.40 -10.52 6.41
C VAL A 109 -0.17 -10.13 4.97
N VAL A 110 0.82 -10.76 4.34
CA VAL A 110 1.21 -10.50 2.97
C VAL A 110 1.34 -11.80 2.19
N ASN A 111 1.25 -11.71 0.88
CA ASN A 111 1.56 -12.83 0.02
C ASN A 111 3.06 -13.22 0.13
N ASP A 112 3.36 -14.51 0.05
CA ASP A 112 4.70 -15.09 0.11
C ASP A 112 5.66 -14.57 -0.97
N PHE A 113 5.20 -14.46 -2.22
CA PHE A 113 5.99 -13.88 -3.31
C PHE A 113 6.18 -12.38 -3.14
N THR A 114 5.23 -11.68 -2.53
CA THR A 114 5.39 -10.27 -2.15
C THR A 114 6.48 -10.11 -1.09
N ALA A 115 6.48 -10.96 -0.05
CA ALA A 115 7.56 -10.99 0.94
C ALA A 115 8.91 -11.32 0.28
N LEU A 116 8.98 -12.37 -0.53
CA LEU A 116 10.20 -12.75 -1.23
C LEU A 116 10.73 -11.64 -2.14
N ALA A 117 9.84 -10.95 -2.87
CA ALA A 117 10.21 -9.78 -3.65
C ALA A 117 10.83 -8.71 -2.75
N MET A 118 10.15 -8.29 -1.68
CA MET A 118 10.65 -7.26 -0.78
C MET A 118 11.98 -7.62 -0.09
N ALA A 119 12.38 -8.89 -0.05
CA ALA A 119 13.68 -9.32 0.45
C ALA A 119 14.84 -9.01 -0.50
N LEU A 120 14.62 -8.98 -1.82
CA LEU A 120 15.68 -8.96 -2.84
C LEU A 120 16.69 -7.81 -2.70
N PRO A 121 16.28 -6.57 -2.40
CA PRO A 121 17.22 -5.46 -2.24
C PRO A 121 18.17 -5.60 -1.04
N TYR A 122 17.83 -6.48 -0.09
CA TYR A 122 18.54 -6.66 1.17
C TYR A 122 19.42 -7.92 1.19
N LEU A 123 19.35 -8.75 0.13
CA LEU A 123 20.20 -9.93 0.00
C LEU A 123 21.67 -9.53 -0.17
N SER A 124 22.51 -10.04 0.72
CA SER A 124 23.96 -9.96 0.58
C SER A 124 24.47 -10.80 -0.60
N ASP A 125 25.73 -10.59 -0.99
CA ASP A 125 26.33 -11.33 -2.10
C ASP A 125 26.56 -12.82 -1.78
N ASP A 126 26.61 -13.21 -0.51
CA ASP A 126 26.68 -14.62 -0.08
C ASP A 126 25.29 -15.30 -0.07
N GLU A 127 24.21 -14.51 -0.09
CA GLU A 127 22.82 -14.98 -0.05
C GLU A 127 22.19 -15.12 -1.45
N LYS A 128 22.99 -14.90 -2.49
CA LYS A 128 22.60 -15.10 -3.89
C LYS A 128 23.77 -15.60 -4.72
N ARG A 129 23.49 -16.37 -5.76
CA ARG A 129 24.50 -16.86 -6.71
C ARG A 129 24.18 -16.36 -8.10
N GLN A 130 25.12 -15.67 -8.73
CA GLN A 130 24.95 -15.21 -10.10
C GLN A 130 25.03 -16.39 -11.09
N ILE A 131 24.14 -16.39 -12.07
CA ILE A 131 24.11 -17.32 -13.20
C ILE A 131 24.21 -16.49 -14.47
N GLY A 132 25.24 -16.70 -15.29
CA GLY A 132 25.54 -15.83 -16.43
C GLY A 132 26.29 -14.55 -16.05
N GLY A 133 26.30 -13.56 -16.95
CA GLY A 133 26.99 -12.28 -16.75
C GLY A 133 26.03 -11.12 -16.44
N GLY A 134 26.54 -9.89 -16.59
CA GLY A 134 25.79 -8.66 -16.37
C GLY A 134 25.97 -8.09 -14.96
N GLU A 135 25.55 -6.83 -14.79
CA GLU A 135 25.68 -6.09 -13.53
C GLU A 135 24.35 -5.40 -13.23
N PRO A 136 23.85 -5.46 -11.98
CA PRO A 136 22.56 -4.88 -11.64
C PRO A 136 22.66 -3.37 -11.70
N ARG A 137 21.72 -2.71 -12.39
CA ARG A 137 21.63 -1.24 -12.35
C ARG A 137 21.03 -0.80 -11.02
N PRO A 138 21.70 0.08 -10.26
CA PRO A 138 21.13 0.64 -9.04
C PRO A 138 19.79 1.30 -9.32
N ASN A 139 18.81 1.09 -8.43
CA ASN A 139 17.44 1.59 -8.58
C ASN A 139 16.80 1.20 -9.94
N GLY A 140 17.15 0.03 -10.48
CA GLY A 140 16.47 -0.59 -11.62
C GLY A 140 15.31 -1.47 -11.17
N VAL A 141 14.35 -1.70 -12.08
CA VAL A 141 13.29 -2.69 -11.87
C VAL A 141 13.91 -4.07 -11.72
N ILE A 142 13.39 -4.87 -10.79
CA ILE A 142 13.83 -6.24 -10.52
C ILE A 142 12.72 -7.20 -10.93
N GLY A 143 13.08 -8.32 -11.57
CA GLY A 143 12.18 -9.42 -11.84
C GLY A 143 12.39 -10.55 -10.83
N LEU A 144 11.32 -11.24 -10.43
CA LEU A 144 11.37 -12.40 -9.55
C LEU A 144 10.57 -13.55 -10.18
N LEU A 145 11.15 -14.73 -10.20
CA LEU A 145 10.49 -15.98 -10.58
C LEU A 145 10.80 -17.05 -9.56
N GLY A 146 9.84 -17.93 -9.25
CA GLY A 146 10.06 -19.01 -8.29
C GLY A 146 9.35 -20.31 -8.65
N PRO A 147 10.03 -21.24 -9.33
CA PRO A 147 9.55 -22.60 -9.54
C PRO A 147 9.44 -23.40 -8.23
N GLY A 148 8.22 -23.81 -7.90
CA GLY A 148 7.86 -24.63 -6.75
C GLY A 148 6.80 -25.66 -7.13
N THR A 149 5.74 -25.80 -6.32
CA THR A 149 4.54 -26.55 -6.71
C THR A 149 3.85 -25.90 -7.92
N GLY A 150 3.83 -24.56 -7.96
CA GLY A 150 3.50 -23.74 -9.12
C GLY A 150 4.67 -22.85 -9.54
N VAL A 151 4.39 -21.77 -10.28
CA VAL A 151 5.40 -20.76 -10.67
C VAL A 151 4.91 -19.37 -10.30
N GLY A 152 5.42 -18.84 -9.19
CA GLY A 152 5.17 -17.43 -8.87
C GLY A 152 6.07 -16.52 -9.70
N VAL A 153 5.51 -15.38 -10.11
CA VAL A 153 6.21 -14.32 -10.84
C VAL A 153 5.86 -12.99 -10.18
N SER A 154 6.86 -12.16 -9.94
CA SER A 154 6.68 -10.84 -9.36
C SER A 154 7.68 -9.85 -9.96
N GLY A 155 7.39 -8.57 -9.78
CA GLY A 155 8.34 -7.48 -10.04
C GLY A 155 8.62 -6.68 -8.79
N LEU A 156 9.68 -5.89 -8.84
CA LEU A 156 10.03 -4.90 -7.81
C LEU A 156 10.34 -3.59 -8.50
N ILE A 157 9.52 -2.58 -8.21
CA ILE A 157 9.56 -1.27 -8.86
C ILE A 157 10.17 -0.27 -7.87
N PRO A 158 11.26 0.42 -8.25
CA PRO A 158 11.84 1.47 -7.42
C PRO A 158 10.92 2.70 -7.41
N ALA A 159 10.62 3.23 -6.22
CA ALA A 159 9.74 4.38 -6.05
C ALA A 159 10.31 5.35 -5.00
N GLY A 160 11.31 6.15 -5.39
CA GLY A 160 12.01 7.05 -4.46
C GLY A 160 12.99 6.27 -3.58
N ASP A 161 12.79 6.34 -2.26
CA ASP A 161 13.57 5.59 -1.25
C ASP A 161 12.95 4.25 -0.85
N ARG A 162 11.85 3.86 -1.51
CA ARG A 162 11.13 2.61 -1.26
C ARG A 162 10.99 1.74 -2.50
N TRP A 163 10.48 0.55 -2.26
CA TRP A 163 10.28 -0.51 -3.21
C TRP A 163 8.80 -0.90 -3.26
N ILE A 164 8.25 -1.05 -4.45
CA ILE A 164 6.86 -1.51 -4.63
C ILE A 164 6.92 -2.90 -5.26
N ALA A 165 6.43 -3.90 -4.54
CA ALA A 165 6.23 -5.24 -5.09
C ALA A 165 5.06 -5.23 -6.07
N LEU A 166 5.30 -5.72 -7.28
CA LEU A 166 4.28 -5.94 -8.30
C LEU A 166 3.81 -7.39 -8.22
N GLY A 167 2.67 -7.61 -7.55
CA GLY A 167 1.99 -8.90 -7.58
C GLY A 167 1.52 -9.24 -8.99
N SER A 168 1.74 -10.48 -9.44
CA SER A 168 1.33 -10.92 -10.77
C SER A 168 1.10 -12.43 -10.84
N GLU A 169 0.28 -12.84 -11.81
CA GLU A 169 0.03 -14.25 -12.15
C GLU A 169 0.85 -14.68 -13.38
N GLY A 170 2.09 -14.18 -13.48
CA GLY A 170 2.93 -14.36 -14.68
C GLY A 170 3.24 -15.83 -15.04
N GLY A 171 3.19 -16.75 -14.06
CA GLY A 171 3.32 -18.19 -14.30
C GLY A 171 2.20 -18.77 -15.14
N HIS A 172 1.02 -18.15 -15.15
CA HIS A 172 -0.13 -18.56 -15.95
C HIS A 172 -0.12 -18.02 -17.38
N THR A 173 0.91 -17.29 -17.80
CA THR A 173 1.05 -16.87 -19.20
C THR A 173 1.21 -18.08 -20.13
N THR A 174 0.69 -17.96 -21.35
CA THR A 174 0.74 -19.03 -22.36
C THR A 174 2.18 -19.42 -22.67
N PHE A 175 2.46 -20.72 -22.65
CA PHE A 175 3.75 -21.23 -23.05
C PHE A 175 3.95 -21.07 -24.56
N ALA A 176 5.11 -20.52 -24.95
CA ALA A 176 5.53 -20.41 -26.33
C ALA A 176 6.80 -21.26 -26.55
N PRO A 177 6.71 -22.39 -27.28
CA PRO A 177 7.86 -23.24 -27.55
C PRO A 177 8.84 -22.53 -28.49
N ALA A 178 10.14 -22.75 -28.31
CA ALA A 178 11.14 -22.15 -29.18
C ALA A 178 12.06 -23.16 -29.88
N ASP A 179 11.80 -24.47 -29.75
CA ASP A 179 12.39 -25.51 -30.59
C ASP A 179 11.42 -26.70 -30.75
N ASP A 180 11.75 -27.64 -31.65
CA ASP A 180 10.90 -28.80 -31.96
C ASP A 180 10.71 -29.73 -30.74
N ARG A 181 11.72 -29.82 -29.86
CA ARG A 181 11.62 -30.60 -28.63
C ARG A 181 10.55 -30.00 -27.71
N GLU A 182 10.51 -28.69 -27.56
CA GLU A 182 9.48 -27.99 -26.78
C GLU A 182 8.09 -28.09 -27.44
N ILE A 183 8.01 -28.17 -28.77
CA ILE A 183 6.75 -28.44 -29.50
C ILE A 183 6.22 -29.83 -29.16
N ASP A 184 7.07 -30.86 -29.09
CA ASP A 184 6.66 -32.20 -28.71
C ASP A 184 6.14 -32.26 -27.27
N VAL A 185 6.81 -31.54 -26.35
CA VAL A 185 6.32 -31.37 -24.98
C VAL A 185 4.95 -30.69 -24.95
N LEU A 186 4.76 -29.61 -25.72
CA LEU A 186 3.48 -28.90 -25.80
C LEU A 186 2.37 -29.80 -26.35
N ARG A 187 2.64 -30.56 -27.42
CA ARG A 187 1.68 -31.53 -27.99
C ARG A 187 1.28 -32.59 -26.98
N TYR A 188 2.24 -33.07 -26.19
CA TYR A 188 1.95 -34.01 -25.12
C TYR A 188 1.08 -33.36 -24.03
N ALA A 189 1.44 -32.16 -23.57
CA ALA A 189 0.70 -31.43 -22.54
C ALA A 189 -0.76 -31.12 -22.95
N TRP A 190 -1.02 -30.83 -24.23
CA TRP A 190 -2.37 -30.59 -24.74
C TRP A 190 -3.32 -31.80 -24.67
N LYS A 191 -2.79 -33.01 -24.50
CA LYS A 191 -3.63 -34.19 -24.23
C LYS A 191 -4.28 -34.13 -22.84
N HIS A 192 -3.68 -33.39 -21.92
CA HIS A 192 -4.10 -33.31 -20.51
C HIS A 192 -4.69 -31.97 -20.13
N PHE A 193 -4.27 -30.88 -20.79
CA PHE A 193 -4.66 -29.53 -20.44
C PHE A 193 -5.15 -28.74 -21.66
N PRO A 194 -6.33 -28.10 -21.59
CA PRO A 194 -6.82 -27.24 -22.67
C PRO A 194 -5.96 -25.97 -22.82
N HIS A 195 -5.33 -25.51 -21.74
CA HIS A 195 -4.39 -24.40 -21.72
C HIS A 195 -3.08 -24.84 -21.06
N VAL A 196 -1.97 -24.63 -21.77
CA VAL A 196 -0.63 -24.94 -21.30
C VAL A 196 0.08 -23.62 -21.00
N SER A 197 0.09 -23.25 -19.72
CA SER A 197 0.87 -22.12 -19.21
C SER A 197 2.32 -22.50 -18.98
N PHE A 198 3.19 -21.50 -18.77
CA PHE A 198 4.54 -21.77 -18.28
C PHE A 198 4.55 -22.58 -16.98
N GLU A 199 3.63 -22.33 -16.05
CA GLU A 199 3.53 -23.09 -14.80
C GLU A 199 3.35 -24.60 -15.02
N ARG A 200 2.58 -25.00 -16.04
CA ARG A 200 2.35 -26.43 -16.34
C ARG A 200 3.64 -27.18 -16.68
N LEU A 201 4.69 -26.48 -17.12
CA LEU A 201 5.95 -27.06 -17.55
C LEU A 201 7.13 -26.69 -16.64
N VAL A 202 7.13 -25.47 -16.11
CA VAL A 202 8.24 -24.87 -15.35
C VAL A 202 7.99 -24.89 -13.84
N ALA A 203 7.18 -25.83 -13.35
CA ALA A 203 7.01 -26.17 -11.94
C ALA A 203 7.51 -27.59 -11.63
N GLY A 204 7.52 -27.98 -10.36
CA GLY A 204 7.87 -29.33 -9.91
C GLY A 204 7.10 -30.43 -10.69
N PRO A 205 5.75 -30.40 -10.70
CA PRO A 205 4.95 -31.35 -11.49
C PRO A 205 5.21 -31.27 -13.01
N GLY A 206 5.58 -30.09 -13.51
CA GLY A 206 5.91 -29.90 -14.93
C GLY A 206 7.13 -30.72 -15.38
N MET A 207 8.10 -30.97 -14.49
CA MET A 207 9.26 -31.80 -14.81
C MET A 207 8.87 -33.27 -15.09
N ALA A 208 7.88 -33.80 -14.39
CA ALA A 208 7.35 -35.14 -14.65
C ALA A 208 6.66 -35.20 -16.01
N LEU A 209 5.88 -34.17 -16.36
CA LEU A 209 5.22 -34.06 -17.66
C LEU A 209 6.24 -33.99 -18.81
N ILE A 210 7.32 -33.21 -18.64
CA ILE A 210 8.41 -33.13 -19.62
C ILE A 210 9.07 -34.50 -19.79
N TYR A 211 9.37 -35.21 -18.69
CA TYR A 211 9.98 -36.55 -18.74
C TYR A 211 9.14 -37.53 -19.56
N GLN A 212 7.84 -37.58 -19.29
CA GLN A 212 6.90 -38.44 -20.02
C GLN A 212 6.76 -38.03 -21.49
N ALA A 213 6.71 -36.73 -21.77
CA ALA A 213 6.63 -36.23 -23.14
C ALA A 213 7.86 -36.60 -23.98
N LEU A 214 9.06 -36.46 -23.40
CA LEU A 214 10.31 -36.82 -24.07
C LEU A 214 10.46 -38.35 -24.25
N ALA A 215 10.00 -39.15 -23.29
CA ALA A 215 9.92 -40.61 -23.46
C ALA A 215 8.97 -40.99 -24.60
N ALA A 216 7.79 -40.37 -24.64
CA ALA A 216 6.78 -40.62 -25.67
C ALA A 216 7.27 -40.22 -27.08
N ARG A 217 8.11 -39.17 -27.19
CA ARG A 217 8.78 -38.79 -28.44
C ARG A 217 9.66 -39.91 -29.00
N GLU A 218 10.26 -40.72 -28.13
CA GLU A 218 11.06 -41.90 -28.50
C GLU A 218 10.22 -43.18 -28.65
N GLY A 219 8.88 -43.09 -28.58
CA GLY A 219 7.99 -44.24 -28.62
C GLY A 219 8.01 -45.10 -27.35
N ARG A 220 8.46 -44.53 -26.22
CA ARG A 220 8.50 -45.19 -24.91
C ARG A 220 7.40 -44.64 -24.01
N GLU A 221 6.68 -45.52 -23.33
CA GLU A 221 5.81 -45.13 -22.23
C GLU A 221 6.52 -45.37 -20.91
N VAL A 222 6.48 -44.37 -20.03
CA VAL A 222 7.12 -44.38 -18.71
C VAL A 222 6.14 -43.84 -17.68
N ASP A 223 6.21 -44.41 -16.48
CA ASP A 223 5.45 -43.90 -15.34
C ASP A 223 5.92 -42.49 -14.96
N ALA A 224 5.01 -41.71 -14.38
CA ALA A 224 5.35 -40.40 -13.84
C ALA A 224 6.35 -40.56 -12.69
N LEU A 225 7.47 -39.84 -12.78
CA LEU A 225 8.46 -39.77 -11.71
C LEU A 225 8.38 -38.42 -11.02
N GLU A 226 8.51 -38.43 -9.69
CA GLU A 226 8.63 -37.20 -8.91
C GLU A 226 9.91 -36.44 -9.27
N THR A 227 9.88 -35.10 -9.18
CA THR A 227 11.02 -34.22 -9.50
C THR A 227 12.34 -34.70 -8.87
N PRO A 228 12.41 -35.09 -7.57
CA PRO A 228 13.66 -35.55 -6.98
C PRO A 228 14.21 -36.84 -7.59
N ALA A 229 13.35 -37.72 -8.10
CA ALA A 229 13.77 -38.96 -8.75
C ALA A 229 14.39 -38.66 -10.12
N ILE A 230 13.77 -37.78 -10.92
CA ILE A 230 14.29 -37.34 -12.21
C ILE A 230 15.66 -36.66 -12.03
N VAL A 231 15.77 -35.76 -11.05
CA VAL A 231 17.04 -35.06 -10.77
C VAL A 231 18.15 -36.04 -10.39
N ARG A 232 17.85 -37.05 -9.55
CA ARG A 232 18.81 -38.09 -9.18
C ARG A 232 19.24 -38.93 -10.39
N LEU A 233 18.32 -39.33 -11.26
CA LEU A 233 18.65 -40.06 -12.49
C LEU A 233 19.55 -39.22 -13.40
N ALA A 234 19.25 -37.93 -13.56
CA ALA A 234 20.09 -37.00 -14.33
C ALA A 234 21.50 -36.87 -13.75
N GLN A 235 21.65 -36.85 -12.41
CA GLN A 235 22.95 -36.86 -11.73
C GLN A 235 23.72 -38.16 -11.94
N MET A 236 23.01 -39.29 -12.08
CA MET A 236 23.59 -40.60 -12.38
C MET A 236 23.94 -40.79 -13.87
N GLY A 237 23.63 -39.81 -14.73
CA GLY A 237 23.94 -39.82 -16.15
C GLY A 237 22.86 -40.45 -17.04
N ASP A 238 21.63 -40.64 -16.53
CA ASP A 238 20.50 -41.05 -17.38
C ASP A 238 20.20 -39.98 -18.44
N VAL A 239 20.19 -40.40 -19.71
CA VAL A 239 20.11 -39.50 -20.86
C VAL A 239 18.76 -38.77 -20.91
N LEU A 240 17.66 -39.48 -20.70
CA LEU A 240 16.31 -38.92 -20.77
C LEU A 240 16.07 -37.94 -19.60
N ALA A 241 16.50 -38.31 -18.39
CA ALA A 241 16.40 -37.45 -17.23
C ALA A 241 17.27 -36.20 -17.38
N ARG A 242 18.47 -36.33 -17.96
CA ARG A 242 19.33 -35.18 -18.26
C ARG A 242 18.69 -34.26 -19.30
N GLU A 243 18.16 -34.81 -20.38
CA GLU A 243 17.43 -34.04 -21.39
C GLU A 243 16.20 -33.33 -20.78
N THR A 244 15.48 -33.99 -19.88
CA THR A 244 14.34 -33.43 -19.16
C THR A 244 14.75 -32.21 -18.32
N VAL A 245 15.82 -32.34 -17.53
CA VAL A 245 16.33 -31.23 -16.72
C VAL A 245 16.79 -30.06 -17.61
N ASP A 246 17.49 -30.35 -18.72
CA ASP A 246 17.96 -29.32 -19.64
C ASP A 246 16.77 -28.62 -20.35
N CYS A 247 15.74 -29.37 -20.72
CA CYS A 247 14.50 -28.84 -21.31
C CYS A 247 13.75 -27.94 -20.32
N PHE A 248 13.59 -28.38 -19.07
CA PHE A 248 13.02 -27.56 -17.99
C PHE A 248 13.79 -26.25 -17.78
N CYS A 249 15.12 -26.33 -17.70
CA CYS A 249 15.96 -25.15 -17.50
C CYS A 249 15.94 -24.20 -18.70
N ALA A 250 15.83 -24.74 -19.91
CA ALA A 250 15.68 -23.94 -21.14
C ALA A 250 14.37 -23.14 -21.14
N MET A 251 13.25 -23.79 -20.82
CA MET A 251 11.94 -23.13 -20.71
C MET A 251 11.92 -22.09 -19.59
N LEU A 252 12.56 -22.38 -18.45
CA LEU A 252 12.74 -21.41 -17.36
C LEU A 252 13.55 -20.18 -17.82
N GLY A 253 14.62 -20.40 -18.60
CA GLY A 253 15.38 -19.32 -19.23
C GLY A 253 14.50 -18.46 -20.13
N THR A 254 13.68 -19.08 -20.96
CA THR A 254 12.73 -18.37 -21.84
C THR A 254 11.74 -17.51 -21.04
N LEU A 255 11.15 -18.06 -19.96
CA LEU A 255 10.23 -17.33 -19.08
C LEU A 255 10.94 -16.16 -18.38
N ALA A 256 12.11 -16.40 -17.78
CA ALA A 256 12.88 -15.36 -17.12
C ALA A 256 13.27 -14.23 -18.08
N GLY A 257 13.66 -14.58 -19.32
CA GLY A 257 13.95 -13.61 -20.37
C GLY A 257 12.71 -12.83 -20.82
N ASN A 258 11.53 -13.45 -20.85
CA ASN A 258 10.27 -12.75 -21.11
C ASN A 258 10.00 -11.73 -20.00
N VAL A 259 10.07 -12.13 -18.73
CA VAL A 259 9.88 -11.23 -17.58
C VAL A 259 10.87 -10.05 -17.63
N ALA A 260 12.13 -10.31 -17.96
CA ALA A 260 13.15 -9.27 -18.07
C ALA A 260 12.78 -8.18 -19.09
N VAL A 261 12.32 -8.58 -20.28
CA VAL A 261 11.93 -7.64 -21.35
C VAL A 261 10.59 -6.97 -21.04
N SER A 262 9.62 -7.70 -20.50
CA SER A 262 8.28 -7.19 -20.19
C SER A 262 8.31 -6.12 -19.09
N LEU A 263 9.15 -6.30 -18.07
CA LEU A 263 9.26 -5.35 -16.95
C LEU A 263 10.36 -4.30 -17.14
N GLY A 264 11.30 -4.54 -18.06
CA GLY A 264 12.54 -3.78 -18.13
C GLY A 264 13.43 -4.01 -16.91
N ALA A 265 13.60 -5.27 -16.50
CA ALA A 265 14.19 -5.68 -15.22
C ALA A 265 15.72 -5.51 -15.14
N VAL A 266 16.21 -4.29 -15.38
CA VAL A 266 17.65 -3.95 -15.43
C VAL A 266 18.35 -3.97 -14.06
N GLY A 267 17.59 -4.03 -12.96
CA GLY A 267 18.10 -4.31 -11.63
C GLY A 267 18.46 -5.78 -11.40
N GLY A 268 18.11 -6.64 -12.35
CA GLY A 268 18.38 -8.08 -12.34
C GLY A 268 17.12 -8.93 -12.26
N VAL A 269 17.28 -10.21 -12.56
CA VAL A 269 16.23 -11.22 -12.43
C VAL A 269 16.64 -12.26 -11.40
N TYR A 270 15.81 -12.42 -10.37
CA TYR A 270 16.06 -13.31 -9.25
C TYR A 270 15.19 -14.56 -9.37
N LEU A 271 15.80 -15.70 -9.05
CA LEU A 271 15.24 -17.03 -9.16
C LEU A 271 15.14 -17.60 -7.74
N GLY A 272 13.93 -17.62 -7.21
CA GLY A 272 13.59 -18.29 -5.97
C GLY A 272 12.95 -19.66 -6.20
N GLY A 273 12.16 -20.11 -5.22
CA GLY A 273 11.42 -21.36 -5.29
C GLY A 273 12.26 -22.59 -4.92
N GLY A 274 11.55 -23.68 -4.58
CA GLY A 274 12.16 -24.89 -4.03
C GLY A 274 12.75 -25.86 -5.06
N VAL A 275 12.51 -25.66 -6.37
CA VAL A 275 12.97 -26.59 -7.41
C VAL A 275 14.43 -26.33 -7.79
N ILE A 276 14.81 -25.07 -8.02
CA ILE A 276 16.15 -24.70 -8.52
C ILE A 276 17.28 -25.14 -7.57
N PRO A 277 17.17 -24.93 -6.24
CA PRO A 277 18.20 -25.40 -5.30
C PRO A 277 18.44 -26.92 -5.38
N LYS A 278 17.40 -27.72 -5.66
CA LYS A 278 17.50 -29.19 -5.79
C LYS A 278 18.25 -29.61 -7.05
N LEU A 279 18.25 -28.80 -8.11
CA LEU A 279 19.01 -29.06 -9.33
C LEU A 279 20.53 -28.94 -9.11
N GLY A 280 20.95 -28.08 -8.18
CA GLY A 280 22.36 -27.85 -7.85
C GLY A 280 23.20 -27.55 -9.10
N LYS A 281 24.32 -28.27 -9.26
CA LYS A 281 25.24 -28.09 -10.40
C LYS A 281 24.60 -28.36 -11.77
N LEU A 282 23.52 -29.14 -11.83
CA LEU A 282 22.83 -29.40 -13.09
C LEU A 282 22.26 -28.10 -13.67
N PHE A 283 21.82 -27.16 -12.82
CA PHE A 283 21.28 -25.87 -13.24
C PHE A 283 22.36 -24.95 -13.81
N GLU A 284 23.53 -24.91 -13.15
CA GLU A 284 24.68 -24.10 -13.62
C GLU A 284 25.18 -24.58 -14.99
N ALA A 285 25.17 -25.89 -15.22
CA ALA A 285 25.57 -26.50 -16.49
C ALA A 285 24.42 -26.55 -17.54
N SER A 286 23.24 -26.00 -17.23
CA SER A 286 22.05 -26.09 -18.07
C SER A 286 22.02 -24.98 -19.15
N PRO A 287 21.16 -25.11 -20.19
CA PRO A 287 20.96 -24.06 -21.18
C PRO A 287 20.17 -22.83 -20.67
N PHE A 288 19.90 -22.70 -19.36
CA PHE A 288 19.12 -21.61 -18.78
C PHE A 288 19.59 -20.24 -19.28
N ARG A 289 20.88 -19.92 -19.13
CA ARG A 289 21.40 -18.59 -19.48
C ARG A 289 21.36 -18.33 -20.98
N GLN A 290 21.72 -19.32 -21.79
CA GLN A 290 21.62 -19.23 -23.25
C GLN A 290 20.19 -18.90 -23.68
N ARG A 291 19.19 -19.51 -23.04
CA ARG A 291 17.77 -19.31 -23.34
C ARG A 291 17.20 -18.00 -22.81
N PHE A 292 17.71 -17.53 -21.67
CA PHE A 292 17.42 -16.19 -21.16
C PHE A 292 17.81 -15.11 -22.17
N GLU A 293 18.99 -15.22 -22.77
CA GLU A 293 19.53 -14.25 -23.73
C GLU A 293 18.93 -14.38 -25.15
N ALA A 294 18.34 -15.53 -25.49
CA ALA A 294 17.82 -15.84 -26.82
C ALA A 294 16.54 -15.04 -27.18
N LYS A 295 16.68 -13.73 -27.38
CA LYS A 295 15.62 -12.77 -27.75
C LYS A 295 15.92 -12.02 -29.05
N GLY A 296 16.65 -12.68 -29.96
CA GLY A 296 16.99 -12.13 -31.28
C GLY A 296 17.74 -10.80 -31.17
N ARG A 297 17.24 -9.74 -31.81
CA ARG A 297 17.85 -8.40 -31.76
C ARG A 297 17.98 -7.81 -30.34
N PHE A 298 17.27 -8.35 -29.34
CA PHE A 298 17.38 -7.95 -27.94
C PHE A 298 18.41 -8.75 -27.14
N GLU A 299 19.14 -9.70 -27.74
CA GLU A 299 20.16 -10.50 -27.05
C GLU A 299 21.19 -9.64 -26.29
N ALA A 300 21.69 -8.58 -26.93
CA ALA A 300 22.61 -7.64 -26.29
C ALA A 300 22.00 -6.93 -25.06
N TYR A 301 20.69 -6.65 -25.09
CA TYR A 301 19.98 -6.06 -23.94
C TYR A 301 19.95 -7.03 -22.75
N LEU A 302 19.64 -8.31 -22.97
CA LEU A 302 19.57 -9.31 -21.91
C LEU A 302 20.95 -9.71 -21.37
N LYS A 303 22.00 -9.69 -22.21
CA LYS A 303 23.39 -9.94 -21.78
C LYS A 303 23.84 -9.04 -20.63
N HIS A 304 23.32 -7.81 -20.56
CA HIS A 304 23.62 -6.87 -19.48
C HIS A 304 22.82 -7.09 -18.20
N ILE A 305 21.72 -7.84 -18.26
CA ILE A 305 20.85 -8.09 -17.10
C ILE A 305 21.37 -9.32 -16.35
N PRO A 306 21.77 -9.18 -15.08
CA PRO A 306 22.20 -10.32 -14.28
C PRO A 306 21.03 -11.19 -13.87
N THR A 307 21.28 -12.49 -13.77
CA THR A 307 20.35 -13.46 -13.18
C THR A 307 20.95 -14.04 -11.91
N PHE A 308 20.15 -14.15 -10.84
CA PHE A 308 20.61 -14.61 -9.53
C PHE A 308 19.73 -15.73 -9.00
N VAL A 309 20.32 -16.82 -8.53
CA VAL A 309 19.62 -17.84 -7.72
C VAL A 309 19.69 -17.40 -6.26
N ILE A 310 18.54 -17.31 -5.59
CA ILE A 310 18.46 -16.97 -4.17
C ILE A 310 18.96 -18.17 -3.35
N THR A 311 19.99 -17.96 -2.52
CA THR A 311 20.57 -18.99 -1.65
C THR A 311 20.39 -18.69 -0.17
N ALA A 312 19.77 -17.56 0.18
CA ALA A 312 19.35 -17.25 1.54
C ALA A 312 18.52 -18.39 2.15
N ALA A 313 18.76 -18.70 3.42
CA ALA A 313 18.05 -19.76 4.13
C ALA A 313 16.58 -19.39 4.42
N HIS A 314 16.33 -18.11 4.74
CA HIS A 314 15.02 -17.60 5.14
C HIS A 314 14.67 -16.25 4.48
N PRO A 315 14.62 -16.17 3.14
CA PRO A 315 14.43 -14.89 2.45
C PRO A 315 13.06 -14.26 2.76
N ALA A 316 12.03 -15.06 3.02
CA ALA A 316 10.71 -14.54 3.40
C ALA A 316 10.74 -13.70 4.70
N PHE A 317 11.63 -14.02 5.65
CA PHE A 317 11.80 -13.23 6.87
C PHE A 317 12.42 -11.87 6.62
N LEU A 318 13.43 -11.77 5.73
CA LEU A 318 13.98 -10.48 5.33
C LEU A 318 12.91 -9.59 4.68
N GLY A 319 12.07 -10.19 3.84
CA GLY A 319 10.96 -9.52 3.18
C GLY A 319 9.87 -9.02 4.12
N THR A 320 9.37 -9.91 4.98
CA THR A 320 8.36 -9.57 5.99
C THR A 320 8.88 -8.55 7.00
N SER A 321 10.16 -8.65 7.40
CA SER A 321 10.84 -7.62 8.21
C SER A 321 10.87 -6.27 7.51
N ALA A 322 11.24 -6.23 6.22
CA ALA A 322 11.29 -4.99 5.45
C ALA A 322 9.90 -4.35 5.33
N ILE A 323 8.86 -5.13 5.02
CA ILE A 323 7.48 -4.66 4.92
C ILE A 323 6.99 -4.16 6.28
N LEU A 324 7.25 -4.91 7.35
CA LEU A 324 6.87 -4.50 8.71
C LEU A 324 7.62 -3.23 9.13
N ALA A 325 8.90 -3.11 8.80
CA ALA A 325 9.68 -1.92 9.04
C ALA A 325 9.18 -0.72 8.23
N GLU A 326 8.71 -0.91 6.98
CA GLU A 326 8.07 0.15 6.20
C GLU A 326 6.73 0.53 6.81
N GLN A 327 5.91 -0.40 7.27
CA GLN A 327 4.61 -0.09 7.88
C GLN A 327 4.76 0.60 9.23
N LEU A 328 5.60 0.05 10.11
CA LEU A 328 5.95 0.68 11.39
C LEU A 328 6.68 1.99 11.15
N GLY A 329 7.49 2.05 10.08
CA GLY A 329 8.21 3.22 9.59
C GLY A 329 7.34 4.21 8.83
N SER A 330 6.12 3.87 8.41
CA SER A 330 5.11 4.70 7.75
C SER A 330 4.12 5.23 8.79
N HIS A 331 3.78 4.40 9.79
CA HIS A 331 3.21 4.86 11.05
C HIS A 331 4.21 5.72 11.85
N ALA A 332 5.52 5.47 11.71
CA ALA A 332 6.61 6.31 12.23
C ALA A 332 7.22 7.27 11.20
N ALA A 333 6.71 7.33 9.95
CA ALA A 333 7.14 8.31 8.94
C ALA A 333 6.64 9.69 9.29
N GLY A 334 5.74 9.75 10.27
CA GLY A 334 5.39 10.95 10.98
C GLY A 334 6.27 11.29 12.16
N ALA A 335 7.14 10.40 12.61
CA ALA A 335 7.79 10.58 13.89
C ALA A 335 9.17 9.93 14.05
N GLY A 336 9.29 8.62 14.29
CA GLY A 336 10.51 8.01 14.85
C GLY A 336 11.80 8.14 14.03
N ALA A 337 11.72 8.40 12.73
CA ALA A 337 12.86 8.34 11.79
C ALA A 337 14.05 9.24 12.14
N LEU A 338 13.83 10.42 12.76
CA LEU A 338 14.92 11.33 13.12
C LEU A 338 15.70 10.84 14.35
N ILE A 339 15.00 10.34 15.37
CA ILE A 339 15.63 9.84 16.61
C ILE A 339 16.40 8.56 16.31
N ASP A 340 15.86 7.66 15.49
CA ASP A 340 16.55 6.43 15.09
C ASP A 340 17.77 6.70 14.19
N ARG A 341 17.68 7.71 13.32
CA ARG A 341 18.82 8.18 12.54
C ARG A 341 19.90 8.83 13.42
N LEU A 342 19.48 9.55 14.46
CA LEU A 342 20.36 10.14 15.48
C LEU A 342 21.16 9.06 16.22
N HIS A 343 20.50 7.99 16.68
CA HIS A 343 21.17 6.86 17.33
C HIS A 343 22.15 6.17 16.38
N ARG A 344 21.77 5.92 15.12
CA ARG A 344 22.62 5.25 14.13
C ARG A 344 23.85 6.05 13.69
N LEU A 345 23.74 7.38 13.62
CA LEU A 345 24.83 8.24 13.12
C LEU A 345 25.74 8.78 14.23
N ARG A 346 25.36 8.64 15.51
CA ARG A 346 26.07 9.22 16.66
C ARG A 346 27.57 8.91 16.66
N ASP A 347 27.95 7.67 16.37
CA ASP A 347 29.36 7.24 16.40
C ASP A 347 30.18 7.73 15.19
N ARG A 348 29.50 8.27 14.16
CA ARG A 348 30.12 8.85 12.95
C ARG A 348 30.12 10.39 12.97
N LEU A 349 29.59 10.99 14.04
CA LEU A 349 29.62 12.43 14.26
C LEU A 349 30.96 12.86 14.85
N SER A 350 31.39 14.08 14.54
CA SER A 350 32.56 14.66 15.21
C SER A 350 32.27 14.89 16.71
N PRO A 351 33.29 15.00 17.58
CA PRO A 351 33.09 15.21 19.02
C PRO A 351 32.22 16.44 19.35
N ALA A 352 32.24 17.47 18.50
CA ALA A 352 31.38 18.65 18.67
C ALA A 352 29.92 18.36 18.23
N GLU A 353 29.72 17.65 17.12
CA GLU A 353 28.38 17.25 16.65
C GLU A 353 27.72 16.22 17.59
N GLN A 354 28.51 15.32 18.20
CA GLN A 354 28.04 14.38 19.21
C GLN A 354 27.42 15.07 20.41
N ARG A 355 27.99 16.20 20.88
CA ARG A 355 27.39 16.97 21.97
C ARG A 355 26.02 17.56 21.62
N VAL A 356 25.79 17.92 20.34
CA VAL A 356 24.48 18.39 19.86
C VAL A 356 23.50 17.22 19.77
N ALA A 357 23.96 16.05 19.32
CA ALA A 357 23.17 14.82 19.31
C ALA A 357 22.76 14.40 20.73
N ASP A 358 23.70 14.39 21.67
CA ASP A 358 23.46 14.02 23.06
C ASP A 358 22.47 14.97 23.75
N LEU A 359 22.60 16.28 23.50
CA LEU A 359 21.63 17.26 23.98
C LEU A 359 20.23 17.00 23.40
N THR A 360 20.15 16.69 22.11
CA THR A 360 18.88 16.38 21.43
C THR A 360 18.23 15.14 22.03
N LEU A 361 18.99 14.07 22.27
CA LEU A 361 18.49 12.82 22.85
C LEU A 361 18.07 13.00 24.32
N LYS A 362 18.82 13.80 25.08
CA LYS A 362 18.57 14.02 26.51
C LYS A 362 17.37 14.94 26.76
N GLN A 363 17.15 15.95 25.90
CA GLN A 363 16.13 16.98 26.11
C GLN A 363 15.41 17.37 24.80
N PRO A 364 14.77 16.42 24.09
CA PRO A 364 14.26 16.65 22.74
C PRO A 364 13.11 17.68 22.68
N ARG A 365 12.23 17.72 23.70
CA ARG A 365 11.10 18.67 23.77
C ARG A 365 11.53 20.10 24.08
N ALA A 366 12.53 20.27 24.96
CA ALA A 366 13.04 21.59 25.33
C ALA A 366 13.73 22.27 24.14
N LEU A 367 14.48 21.49 23.36
CA LEU A 367 15.24 21.99 22.20
C LEU A 367 14.35 22.61 21.12
N LEU A 368 13.07 22.22 21.02
CA LEU A 368 12.11 22.78 20.07
C LEU A 368 11.91 24.29 20.27
N ALA A 369 11.93 24.78 21.51
CA ALA A 369 11.71 26.19 21.82
C ALA A 369 12.99 27.06 21.76
N GLU A 370 14.18 26.45 21.77
CA GLU A 370 15.44 27.16 21.97
C GLU A 370 16.02 27.79 20.68
N PRO A 371 16.41 29.08 20.65
CA PRO A 371 17.14 29.66 19.52
C PRO A 371 18.47 28.93 19.23
N VAL A 372 18.99 29.04 18.00
CA VAL A 372 20.26 28.39 17.61
C VAL A 372 21.44 28.76 18.52
N ALA A 373 21.47 30.00 19.02
CA ALA A 373 22.48 30.48 19.94
C ALA A 373 22.45 29.74 21.28
N ASP A 374 21.26 29.46 21.80
CA ASP A 374 21.05 28.77 23.06
C ASP A 374 21.32 27.27 22.94
N ILE A 375 20.91 26.65 21.82
CA ILE A 375 21.27 25.25 21.51
C ILE A 375 22.81 25.10 21.46
N ALA A 376 23.50 26.02 20.80
CA ALA A 376 24.95 26.01 20.70
C ALA A 376 25.63 26.17 22.08
N ARG A 377 25.10 27.06 22.93
CA ARG A 377 25.56 27.27 24.30
C ARG A 377 25.35 26.03 25.18
N LEU A 378 24.16 25.43 25.14
CA LEU A 378 23.81 24.23 25.90
C LEU A 378 24.66 23.02 25.49
N ALA A 379 24.93 22.86 24.19
CA ALA A 379 25.79 21.79 23.67
C ALA A 379 27.30 22.12 23.74
N ARG A 380 27.69 23.31 24.20
CA ARG A 380 29.09 23.79 24.24
C ARG A 380 29.77 23.70 22.87
N VAL A 381 29.13 24.27 21.85
CA VAL A 381 29.61 24.33 20.46
C VAL A 381 29.35 25.71 19.85
N SER A 382 29.82 25.94 18.61
CA SER A 382 29.48 27.13 17.84
C SER A 382 28.15 26.94 17.09
N GLN A 383 27.46 28.05 16.77
CA GLN A 383 26.21 27.99 15.98
C GLN A 383 26.39 27.29 14.61
N PRO A 384 27.50 27.50 13.86
CA PRO A 384 27.76 26.75 12.63
C PRO A 384 27.84 25.22 12.82
N THR A 385 28.30 24.75 13.99
CA THR A 385 28.31 23.31 14.31
C THR A 385 26.89 22.75 14.42
N VAL A 386 25.96 23.49 15.02
CA VAL A 386 24.54 23.08 15.11
C VAL A 386 23.92 22.96 13.71
N ILE A 387 24.18 23.92 12.82
CA ILE A 387 23.68 23.90 11.44
C ILE A 387 24.30 22.76 10.63
N ARG A 388 25.61 22.54 10.78
CA ARG A 388 26.32 21.43 10.11
C ARG A 388 25.79 20.06 10.56
N PHE A 389 25.58 19.90 11.87
CA PHE A 389 24.93 18.72 12.44
C PHE A 389 23.54 18.48 11.83
N CYS A 390 22.68 19.49 11.75
CA CYS A 390 21.35 19.38 11.13
C CYS A 390 21.44 18.90 9.68
N ARG A 391 22.37 19.47 8.89
CA ARG A 391 22.61 19.07 7.49
C ARG A 391 23.11 17.63 7.35
N LYS A 392 23.99 17.20 8.26
CA LYS A 392 24.55 15.84 8.29
C LYS A 392 23.50 14.78 8.63
N LEU A 393 22.40 15.16 9.28
CA LEU A 393 21.21 14.32 9.49
C LEU A 393 20.22 14.34 8.32
N GLY A 394 20.51 15.07 7.23
CA GLY A 394 19.63 15.21 6.07
C GLY A 394 18.55 16.28 6.25
N CYS A 395 18.77 17.28 7.11
CA CYS A 395 17.87 18.42 7.26
C CYS A 395 18.42 19.65 6.54
N GLN A 396 17.55 20.49 5.98
CA GLN A 396 17.96 21.71 5.25
C GLN A 396 18.57 22.77 6.18
N GLY A 397 18.25 22.71 7.48
CA GLY A 397 18.76 23.60 8.53
C GLY A 397 18.10 23.30 9.89
N LEU A 398 18.27 24.20 10.86
CA LEU A 398 17.74 24.01 12.22
C LEU A 398 16.20 23.95 12.25
N SER A 399 15.51 24.76 11.46
CA SER A 399 14.04 24.79 11.44
C SER A 399 13.44 23.49 10.90
N ASP A 400 14.05 22.92 9.85
CA ASP A 400 13.66 21.61 9.29
C ASP A 400 14.00 20.47 10.28
N PHE A 401 15.15 20.56 10.95
CA PHE A 401 15.52 19.61 12.00
C PHE A 401 14.53 19.64 13.18
N LYS A 402 14.17 20.83 13.69
CA LYS A 402 13.17 20.97 14.77
C LYS A 402 11.80 20.48 14.36
N LEU A 403 11.39 20.71 13.11
CA LEU A 403 10.13 20.21 12.58
C LEU A 403 10.13 18.67 12.60
N LYS A 404 11.16 18.04 12.04
CA LYS A 404 11.33 16.58 12.03
C LYS A 404 11.45 16.00 13.45
N LEU A 405 12.04 16.75 14.39
CA LEU A 405 12.13 16.37 15.81
C LEU A 405 10.79 16.48 16.54
N ALA A 406 10.00 17.53 16.26
CA ALA A 406 8.66 17.69 16.83
C ALA A 406 7.71 16.59 16.32
N SER A 407 7.80 16.31 15.02
CA SER A 407 7.23 15.13 14.36
C SER A 407 7.61 13.87 15.15
N ALA A 408 8.91 13.69 15.42
CA ALA A 408 9.45 12.54 16.14
C ALA A 408 8.92 12.28 17.53
N LEU A 409 8.50 13.33 18.22
CA LEU A 409 8.04 13.23 19.60
C LEU A 409 6.52 13.03 19.71
N THR A 410 5.79 13.12 18.60
CA THR A 410 4.32 13.13 18.58
C THR A 410 3.66 11.97 17.83
N GLY A 411 4.39 11.14 17.09
CA GLY A 411 3.86 9.87 16.53
C GLY A 411 2.96 10.01 15.31
N THR A 412 2.80 11.21 14.74
CA THR A 412 1.90 11.50 13.62
C THR A 412 2.65 12.31 12.57
N LEU A 413 2.46 12.04 11.27
CA LEU A 413 2.88 12.97 10.22
C LEU A 413 2.12 14.26 10.52
N PRO A 414 2.77 15.37 10.90
CA PRO A 414 2.10 16.64 10.83
C PRO A 414 1.99 16.89 9.32
N VAL A 415 0.87 16.51 8.73
CA VAL A 415 0.43 17.16 7.51
C VAL A 415 0.36 18.64 7.88
N ARG A 416 1.35 19.39 7.40
CA ARG A 416 1.65 20.73 7.92
C ARG A 416 0.40 21.59 7.79
N HIS A 417 -0.04 22.19 8.90
CA HIS A 417 -0.67 23.51 8.83
C HIS A 417 0.46 24.53 8.67
N GLY A 418 0.76 24.91 7.44
CA GLY A 418 1.74 25.93 7.11
C GLY A 418 1.05 27.26 6.81
N GLN A 419 1.36 28.32 7.56
CA GLN A 419 0.97 29.66 7.14
C GLN A 419 1.76 30.04 5.88
N VAL A 420 1.05 30.56 4.88
CA VAL A 420 1.64 31.15 3.68
C VAL A 420 2.20 32.51 4.10
N HIS A 421 3.49 32.74 3.83
CA HIS A 421 4.18 33.98 4.21
C HIS A 421 4.43 34.84 2.99
N VAL A 422 4.39 36.16 3.20
CA VAL A 422 4.82 37.14 2.19
C VAL A 422 6.33 36.94 1.96
N GLY A 423 6.69 36.32 0.84
CA GLY A 423 8.07 35.93 0.51
C GLY A 423 8.26 34.47 0.14
N ASP A 424 7.24 33.61 0.30
CA ASP A 424 7.30 32.22 -0.15
C ASP A 424 7.49 32.13 -1.67
N THR A 425 8.35 31.20 -2.12
CA THR A 425 8.47 30.86 -3.54
C THR A 425 7.22 30.11 -4.03
N ALA A 426 7.03 30.04 -5.35
CA ALA A 426 5.90 29.33 -5.97
C ALA A 426 5.79 27.86 -5.54
N ALA A 427 6.93 27.17 -5.43
CA ALA A 427 6.96 25.80 -4.94
C ALA A 427 6.54 25.71 -3.45
N GLU A 428 6.98 26.67 -2.63
CA GLU A 428 6.70 26.67 -1.19
C GLU A 428 5.25 27.01 -0.86
N PHE A 429 4.67 28.07 -1.44
CA PHE A 429 3.26 28.37 -1.19
C PHE A 429 2.34 27.33 -1.85
N GLY A 430 2.72 26.79 -3.01
CA GLY A 430 1.97 25.73 -3.69
C GLY A 430 1.87 24.47 -2.83
N ALA A 431 3.00 23.99 -2.31
CA ALA A 431 3.02 22.86 -1.38
C ALA A 431 2.21 23.15 -0.11
N LYS A 432 2.40 24.32 0.53
CA LYS A 432 1.66 24.68 1.75
C LYS A 432 0.13 24.70 1.55
N VAL A 433 -0.35 25.25 0.44
CA VAL A 433 -1.79 25.30 0.14
C VAL A 433 -2.37 23.89 -0.07
N LEU A 434 -1.67 23.06 -0.84
CA LEU A 434 -2.10 21.68 -1.10
C LEU A 434 -2.06 20.83 0.18
N ASP A 435 -0.97 20.90 0.93
CA ASP A 435 -0.80 20.15 2.17
C ASP A 435 -1.85 20.54 3.21
N ASN A 436 -2.11 21.84 3.40
CA ASN A 436 -3.19 22.32 4.29
C ASN A 436 -4.56 21.76 3.88
N THR A 437 -4.82 21.70 2.58
CA THR A 437 -6.08 21.18 2.03
C THR A 437 -6.20 19.68 2.24
N VAL A 438 -5.15 18.90 1.92
CA VAL A 438 -5.09 17.46 2.17
C VAL A 438 -5.29 17.15 3.64
N SER A 439 -4.60 17.88 4.52
CA SER A 439 -4.74 17.82 5.99
C SER A 439 -6.20 17.89 6.40
N SER A 440 -6.89 18.91 5.90
CA SER A 440 -8.25 19.22 6.30
C SER A 440 -9.25 18.20 5.74
N ILE A 441 -9.02 17.69 4.52
CA ILE A 441 -9.83 16.61 3.93
C ILE A 441 -9.67 15.31 4.71
N LEU A 442 -8.44 14.95 5.08
CA LEU A 442 -8.16 13.75 5.88
C LEU A 442 -8.81 13.85 7.27
N GLN A 443 -8.71 15.00 7.93
CA GLN A 443 -9.41 15.26 9.20
C GLN A 443 -10.93 15.17 9.03
N MET A 444 -11.49 15.73 7.96
CA MET A 444 -12.93 15.62 7.67
C MET A 444 -13.35 14.16 7.50
N ARG A 445 -12.57 13.35 6.77
CA ARG A 445 -12.82 11.91 6.59
C ARG A 445 -12.84 11.15 7.91
N GLU A 446 -11.91 11.44 8.82
CA GLU A 446 -11.82 10.79 10.13
C GLU A 446 -12.99 11.15 11.06
N HIS A 447 -13.53 12.36 10.93
CA HIS A 447 -14.63 12.85 11.78
C HIS A 447 -16.01 12.75 11.11
N LEU A 448 -16.09 12.16 9.91
CA LEU A 448 -17.35 12.01 9.19
C LEU A 448 -18.21 10.93 9.87
N ASP A 449 -19.28 11.35 10.54
CA ASP A 449 -20.22 10.43 11.16
C ASP A 449 -21.22 9.87 10.13
N ALA A 450 -21.07 8.58 9.83
CA ALA A 450 -21.94 7.85 8.89
C ALA A 450 -23.43 7.98 9.25
N ARG A 451 -23.79 7.99 10.55
CA ARG A 451 -25.20 8.10 10.98
C ARG A 451 -25.79 9.46 10.65
N THR A 452 -25.02 10.53 10.87
CA THR A 452 -25.43 11.90 10.52
C THR A 452 -25.55 12.07 9.02
N VAL A 453 -24.63 11.50 8.23
CA VAL A 453 -24.72 11.51 6.76
C VAL A 453 -25.96 10.78 6.27
N GLU A 454 -26.25 9.59 6.80
CA GLU A 454 -27.44 8.81 6.44
C GLU A 454 -28.75 9.54 6.79
N ALA A 455 -28.79 10.19 7.95
CA ALA A 455 -29.92 11.03 8.35
C ALA A 455 -30.12 12.22 7.40
N ALA A 456 -29.03 12.87 6.97
CA ALA A 456 -29.07 13.96 6.00
C ALA A 456 -29.59 13.49 4.64
N VAL A 457 -29.05 12.37 4.13
CA VAL A 457 -29.48 11.75 2.87
C VAL A 457 -30.96 11.39 2.92
N THR A 458 -31.44 10.84 4.03
CA THR A 458 -32.86 10.49 4.23
C THR A 458 -33.77 11.72 4.21
N LEU A 459 -33.36 12.81 4.88
CA LEU A 459 -34.10 14.07 4.86
C LEU A 459 -34.18 14.66 3.45
N LEU A 460 -33.06 14.66 2.72
CA LEU A 460 -32.99 15.21 1.37
C LEU A 460 -33.83 14.37 0.39
N ASP A 461 -33.70 13.05 0.43
CA ASP A 461 -34.41 12.14 -0.49
C ASP A 461 -35.93 12.26 -0.37
N GLY A 462 -36.44 12.39 0.87
CA GLY A 462 -37.87 12.55 1.17
C GLY A 462 -38.39 13.99 1.09
N ALA A 463 -37.56 14.97 0.71
CA ALA A 463 -37.95 16.37 0.67
C ALA A 463 -38.88 16.66 -0.52
N ARG A 464 -39.97 17.40 -0.26
CA ARG A 464 -40.86 17.94 -1.30
C ARG A 464 -40.15 19.01 -2.13
N ARG A 465 -39.35 19.84 -1.47
CA ARG A 465 -38.52 20.90 -2.05
C ARG A 465 -37.25 21.05 -1.22
N ILE A 466 -36.12 21.29 -1.88
CA ILE A 466 -34.85 21.58 -1.22
C ILE A 466 -34.39 23.00 -1.58
N GLU A 467 -34.10 23.81 -0.57
CA GLU A 467 -33.47 25.11 -0.78
C GLU A 467 -32.06 25.15 -0.24
N PHE A 468 -31.10 25.54 -1.08
CA PHE A 468 -29.71 25.74 -0.68
C PHE A 468 -29.48 27.21 -0.37
N TYR A 469 -29.18 27.54 0.88
CA TYR A 469 -28.90 28.91 1.31
C TYR A 469 -27.40 29.09 1.55
N GLY A 470 -26.81 30.11 0.92
CA GLY A 470 -25.41 30.46 1.14
C GLY A 470 -25.10 31.88 0.70
N LEU A 471 -24.52 32.68 1.59
CA LEU A 471 -24.12 34.07 1.28
C LEU A 471 -22.63 34.15 0.91
N GLY A 472 -22.29 35.07 0.01
CA GLY A 472 -20.91 35.28 -0.46
C GLY A 472 -20.31 34.00 -1.03
N ASN A 473 -19.12 33.60 -0.54
CA ASN A 473 -18.44 32.36 -0.99
C ASN A 473 -19.28 31.10 -0.79
N SER A 474 -20.16 31.06 0.20
CA SER A 474 -21.03 29.90 0.44
C SER A 474 -22.15 29.81 -0.60
N GLY A 475 -22.47 30.89 -1.31
CA GLY A 475 -23.45 30.91 -2.39
C GLY A 475 -23.01 30.08 -3.61
N VAL A 476 -21.71 30.02 -3.90
CA VAL A 476 -21.17 29.16 -4.98
C VAL A 476 -21.43 27.68 -4.67
N ILE A 477 -21.29 27.31 -3.40
CA ILE A 477 -21.50 25.94 -2.91
C ILE A 477 -23.00 25.60 -2.96
N ALA A 478 -23.86 26.57 -2.61
CA ALA A 478 -25.31 26.42 -2.74
C ALA A 478 -25.73 26.22 -4.21
N GLN A 479 -25.14 26.95 -5.16
CA GLN A 479 -25.40 26.80 -6.59
C GLN A 479 -24.94 25.44 -7.13
N ASP A 480 -23.74 25.00 -6.74
CA ASP A 480 -23.22 23.67 -7.09
C ASP A 480 -24.13 22.55 -6.57
N ALA A 481 -24.56 22.65 -5.31
CA ALA A 481 -25.50 21.71 -4.73
C ALA A 481 -26.86 21.72 -5.46
N HIS A 482 -27.40 22.89 -5.77
CA HIS A 482 -28.61 23.00 -6.61
C HIS A 482 -28.44 22.25 -7.94
N TYR A 483 -27.32 22.46 -8.65
CA TYR A 483 -27.06 21.82 -9.94
C TYR A 483 -27.01 20.28 -9.83
N LYS A 484 -26.34 19.76 -8.80
CA LYS A 484 -26.23 18.32 -8.56
C LYS A 484 -27.57 17.67 -8.24
N PHE A 485 -28.32 18.25 -7.30
CA PHE A 485 -29.58 17.66 -6.85
C PHE A 485 -30.74 17.89 -7.85
N PHE A 486 -30.73 19.00 -8.59
CA PHE A 486 -31.67 19.23 -9.70
C PHE A 486 -31.64 18.08 -10.73
N ARG A 487 -30.45 17.55 -11.03
CA ARG A 487 -30.27 16.43 -11.96
C ARG A 487 -30.88 15.11 -11.49
N PHE A 488 -31.09 14.95 -10.19
CA PHE A 488 -31.83 13.81 -9.64
C PHE A 488 -33.35 13.97 -9.75
N GLY A 489 -33.83 15.00 -10.49
CA GLY A 489 -35.23 15.32 -10.64
C GLY A 489 -35.88 15.86 -9.37
N MET A 490 -35.07 16.41 -8.45
CA MET A 490 -35.53 16.97 -7.19
C MET A 490 -35.87 18.45 -7.38
N PRO A 491 -37.01 18.94 -6.85
CA PRO A 491 -37.33 20.37 -6.86
C PRO A 491 -36.34 21.13 -5.98
N THR A 492 -35.32 21.75 -6.58
CA THR A 492 -34.29 22.47 -5.84
C THR A 492 -34.09 23.89 -6.34
N ILE A 493 -33.61 24.77 -5.46
CA ILE A 493 -33.21 26.15 -5.79
C ILE A 493 -32.10 26.62 -4.86
N ALA A 494 -31.23 27.51 -5.32
CA ALA A 494 -30.20 28.13 -4.51
C ALA A 494 -30.47 29.63 -4.34
N TYR A 495 -30.33 30.15 -3.12
CA TYR A 495 -30.42 31.57 -2.80
C TYR A 495 -29.13 32.09 -2.18
N GLY A 496 -28.59 33.16 -2.77
CA GLY A 496 -27.42 33.87 -2.27
C GLY A 496 -27.64 35.36 -1.98
N ASP A 497 -28.88 35.82 -2.11
CA ASP A 497 -29.28 37.19 -1.75
C ASP A 497 -30.02 37.17 -0.39
N PRO A 498 -29.63 38.03 0.58
CA PRO A 498 -30.25 38.09 1.91
C PRO A 498 -31.76 38.32 1.93
N TYR A 499 -32.28 39.13 1.01
CA TYR A 499 -33.70 39.42 0.96
C TYR A 499 -34.46 38.21 0.40
N LEU A 500 -33.96 37.62 -0.68
CA LEU A 500 -34.59 36.46 -1.31
C LEU A 500 -34.62 35.22 -0.40
N LEU A 501 -33.54 34.94 0.34
CA LEU A 501 -33.53 33.81 1.27
C LEU A 501 -34.55 33.97 2.42
N GLN A 502 -34.80 35.19 2.91
CA GLN A 502 -35.81 35.43 3.95
C GLN A 502 -37.23 35.36 3.40
N ALA A 503 -37.46 35.94 2.22
CA ALA A 503 -38.74 35.87 1.54
C ALA A 503 -39.11 34.42 1.19
N SER A 504 -38.16 33.63 0.67
CA SER A 504 -38.37 32.22 0.33
C SER A 504 -38.61 31.36 1.57
N ALA A 505 -37.83 31.56 2.64
CA ALA A 505 -38.03 30.87 3.91
C ALA A 505 -39.46 31.04 4.45
N GLY A 506 -40.08 32.20 4.22
CA GLY A 506 -41.46 32.49 4.60
C GLY A 506 -42.53 31.68 3.86
N LEU A 507 -42.18 31.03 2.75
CA LEU A 507 -43.06 30.22 1.89
C LEU A 507 -42.88 28.71 2.09
N LEU A 508 -41.91 28.29 2.90
CA LEU A 508 -41.66 26.88 3.20
C LEU A 508 -42.72 26.30 4.15
N GLY A 509 -42.78 24.99 4.22
CA GLY A 509 -43.66 24.25 5.14
C GLY A 509 -43.12 22.88 5.52
N GLU A 510 -43.97 22.07 6.15
CA GLU A 510 -43.65 20.67 6.46
C GLU A 510 -43.29 19.88 5.19
N GLY A 511 -42.25 19.06 5.29
CA GLY A 511 -41.72 18.29 4.15
C GLY A 511 -40.74 19.05 3.26
N ASP A 512 -40.53 20.35 3.46
CA ASP A 512 -39.47 21.10 2.79
C ASP A 512 -38.17 21.07 3.60
N VAL A 513 -37.03 21.11 2.91
CA VAL A 513 -35.70 21.05 3.52
C VAL A 513 -34.85 22.25 3.09
N VAL A 514 -34.21 22.91 4.05
CA VAL A 514 -33.18 23.91 3.80
C VAL A 514 -31.81 23.33 4.10
N VAL A 515 -30.87 23.48 3.17
CA VAL A 515 -29.45 23.23 3.38
C VAL A 515 -28.74 24.58 3.52
N ALA A 516 -28.45 24.96 4.77
CA ALA A 516 -27.82 26.23 5.11
C ALA A 516 -26.30 26.09 5.21
N ILE A 517 -25.56 26.79 4.35
CA ILE A 517 -24.11 26.65 4.20
C ILE A 517 -23.43 27.92 4.72
N SER A 518 -22.58 27.79 5.73
CA SER A 518 -21.80 28.91 6.27
C SER A 518 -20.59 28.43 7.05
N ALA A 519 -19.38 28.81 6.63
CA ALA A 519 -18.15 28.44 7.32
C ALA A 519 -18.16 28.86 8.81
N SER A 520 -18.51 30.11 9.10
CA SER A 520 -18.55 30.62 10.48
C SER A 520 -19.85 30.32 11.22
N GLY A 521 -20.96 30.13 10.50
CA GLY A 521 -22.30 29.97 11.05
C GLY A 521 -22.85 31.21 11.78
N ARG A 522 -22.23 32.38 11.57
CA ARG A 522 -22.53 33.63 12.29
C ARG A 522 -23.27 34.69 11.46
N SER A 523 -23.53 34.45 10.18
CA SER A 523 -24.26 35.41 9.34
C SER A 523 -25.66 35.67 9.91
N THR A 524 -25.97 36.93 10.18
CA THR A 524 -27.26 37.35 10.75
C THR A 524 -28.42 37.07 9.81
N ASP A 525 -28.27 37.38 8.53
CA ASP A 525 -29.32 37.18 7.52
C ASP A 525 -29.63 35.70 7.29
N LEU A 526 -28.58 34.87 7.17
CA LEU A 526 -28.76 33.42 7.04
C LEU A 526 -29.42 32.82 8.28
N ASN A 527 -28.95 33.21 9.47
CA ASN A 527 -29.54 32.77 10.72
C ASN A 527 -31.02 33.17 10.84
N ARG A 528 -31.39 34.37 10.33
CA ARG A 528 -32.77 34.84 10.35
C ARG A 528 -33.66 34.03 9.41
N ALA A 529 -33.21 33.72 8.20
CA ALA A 529 -33.97 32.87 7.30
C ALA A 529 -34.13 31.45 7.82
N VAL A 530 -33.09 30.89 8.45
CA VAL A 530 -33.18 29.58 9.10
C VAL A 530 -34.23 29.57 10.22
N GLU A 531 -34.31 30.63 11.04
CA GLU A 531 -35.39 30.77 12.03
C GLU A 531 -36.79 30.81 11.38
N ILE A 532 -36.94 31.57 10.30
CA ILE A 532 -38.22 31.68 9.58
C ILE A 532 -38.62 30.31 9.01
N ALA A 533 -37.69 29.60 8.37
CA ALA A 533 -37.92 28.27 7.79
C ALA A 533 -38.34 27.25 8.86
N LEU A 534 -37.63 27.22 10.00
CA LEU A 534 -37.97 26.34 11.13
C LEU A 534 -39.34 26.70 11.72
N ALA A 535 -39.66 27.98 11.87
CA ALA A 535 -40.95 28.43 12.39
C ALA A 535 -42.13 28.05 11.46
N ARG A 536 -41.86 27.80 10.18
CA ARG A 536 -42.83 27.31 9.19
C ARG A 536 -42.94 25.78 9.12
N GLY A 537 -42.11 25.04 9.85
CA GLY A 537 -42.11 23.57 9.88
C GLY A 537 -41.13 22.90 8.90
N ALA A 538 -40.31 23.67 8.18
CA ALA A 538 -39.26 23.11 7.33
C ALA A 538 -38.11 22.56 8.17
N ARG A 539 -37.43 21.52 7.65
CA ARG A 539 -36.25 20.93 8.29
C ARG A 539 -35.00 21.64 7.79
N VAL A 540 -34.02 21.85 8.69
CA VAL A 540 -32.78 22.55 8.32
C VAL A 540 -31.57 21.65 8.55
N ILE A 541 -30.78 21.44 7.50
CA ILE A 541 -29.45 20.82 7.54
C ILE A 541 -28.41 21.95 7.46
N ALA A 542 -27.53 22.06 8.45
CA ALA A 542 -26.49 23.08 8.47
C ALA A 542 -25.09 22.50 8.18
N LEU A 543 -24.42 23.05 7.17
CA LEU A 543 -23.00 22.82 6.89
C LEU A 543 -22.20 23.99 7.46
N THR A 544 -21.65 23.81 8.67
CA THR A 544 -21.09 24.92 9.45
C THR A 544 -20.19 24.44 10.61
N ALA A 545 -19.50 25.36 11.28
CA ALA A 545 -18.74 25.07 12.49
C ALA A 545 -19.66 24.58 13.64
N ARG A 546 -19.24 23.53 14.36
CA ARG A 546 -20.05 22.75 15.33
C ARG A 546 -20.71 23.58 16.43
N ASN A 547 -20.03 24.61 16.91
CA ASN A 547 -20.49 25.44 18.02
C ASN A 547 -21.05 26.81 17.57
N SER A 548 -21.40 26.95 16.28
CA SER A 548 -21.89 28.20 15.73
C SER A 548 -23.36 28.49 16.10
N PRO A 549 -23.81 29.76 16.01
CA PRO A 549 -25.23 30.10 16.12
C PRO A 549 -26.12 29.31 15.18
N LEU A 550 -25.67 29.09 13.93
CA LEU A 550 -26.40 28.31 12.94
C LEU A 550 -26.54 26.83 13.36
N ALA A 551 -25.44 26.21 13.83
CA ALA A 551 -25.46 24.82 14.27
C ALA A 551 -26.48 24.57 15.39
N ARG A 552 -26.60 25.51 16.34
CA ARG A 552 -27.54 25.39 17.47
C ARG A 552 -29.02 25.46 17.09
N LYS A 553 -29.33 26.02 15.92
CA LYS A 553 -30.73 26.17 15.44
C LYS A 553 -31.13 25.05 14.50
N ALA A 554 -30.17 24.50 13.77
CA ALA A 554 -30.43 23.53 12.72
C ALA A 554 -31.03 22.23 13.27
N THR A 555 -31.82 21.57 12.44
CA THR A 555 -32.37 20.27 12.78
C THR A 555 -31.31 19.16 12.72
N LEU A 556 -30.38 19.27 11.78
CA LEU A 556 -29.24 18.37 11.62
C LEU A 556 -28.01 19.21 11.31
N VAL A 557 -26.87 18.88 11.92
CA VAL A 557 -25.61 19.59 11.71
C VAL A 557 -24.60 18.64 11.09
N LEU A 558 -24.03 19.07 9.96
CA LEU A 558 -22.84 18.48 9.37
C LEU A 558 -21.66 19.39 9.73
N PRO A 559 -20.93 19.08 10.83
CA PRO A 559 -19.93 19.99 11.37
C PRO A 559 -18.70 20.05 10.45
N ASN A 560 -18.23 21.26 10.18
CA ASN A 560 -16.98 21.50 9.47
C ASN A 560 -16.03 22.35 10.33
N ASP A 561 -15.42 21.70 11.32
CA ASP A 561 -14.49 22.33 12.25
C ASP A 561 -13.10 22.41 11.61
N HIS A 562 -12.68 23.60 11.21
CA HIS A 562 -11.34 23.83 10.66
C HIS A 562 -10.79 25.18 11.15
N VAL A 563 -9.48 25.24 11.36
CA VAL A 563 -8.80 26.44 11.88
C VAL A 563 -8.31 27.30 10.71
N GLU A 564 -9.06 28.33 10.34
CA GLU A 564 -8.57 29.37 9.42
C GLU A 564 -7.97 30.53 10.23
N THR A 565 -6.68 30.83 10.02
CA THR A 565 -6.08 32.04 10.63
C THR A 565 -6.58 33.25 9.86
N MET A 566 -7.32 34.15 10.52
CA MET A 566 -7.73 35.43 9.94
C MET A 566 -6.50 36.30 9.68
N GLY A 567 -5.93 36.21 8.49
CA GLY A 567 -4.77 37.01 8.09
C GLY A 567 -4.20 36.53 6.77
N ALA A 568 -4.72 37.11 5.68
CA ALA A 568 -4.38 36.85 4.29
C ALA A 568 -4.81 35.46 3.75
N HIS A 569 -5.62 35.52 2.68
CA HIS A 569 -6.19 34.41 1.91
C HIS A 569 -7.58 33.93 2.37
N VAL A 570 -8.55 34.27 1.51
CA VAL A 570 -9.98 33.94 1.51
C VAL A 570 -10.24 32.47 1.88
N THR A 571 -11.38 32.17 2.48
CA THR A 571 -11.88 30.86 2.99
C THR A 571 -11.81 29.69 1.98
N MET A 572 -10.62 29.27 1.55
CA MET A 572 -10.43 28.27 0.50
C MET A 572 -10.68 26.86 1.00
N ILE A 573 -10.26 26.55 2.23
CA ILE A 573 -10.39 25.23 2.83
C ILE A 573 -11.85 24.96 3.16
N ALA A 574 -12.52 25.88 3.86
CA ALA A 574 -13.94 25.76 4.18
C ALA A 574 -14.79 25.40 2.95
N ARG A 575 -14.49 26.06 1.83
CA ARG A 575 -15.21 25.88 0.56
C ARG A 575 -15.01 24.48 0.00
N ILE A 576 -13.76 23.99 -0.04
CA ILE A 576 -13.44 22.65 -0.54
C ILE A 576 -14.12 21.58 0.32
N LEU A 577 -14.06 21.72 1.64
CA LEU A 577 -14.69 20.77 2.57
C LEU A 577 -16.21 20.73 2.43
N HIS A 578 -16.87 21.88 2.28
CA HIS A 578 -18.31 21.91 2.02
C HIS A 578 -18.67 21.34 0.64
N LEU A 579 -17.89 21.60 -0.42
CA LEU A 579 -18.11 20.99 -1.73
C LEU A 579 -18.01 19.45 -1.64
N ALA A 580 -16.96 18.94 -0.97
CA ALA A 580 -16.81 17.51 -0.73
C ALA A 580 -17.96 16.93 0.10
N THR A 581 -18.46 17.67 1.09
CA THR A 581 -19.64 17.26 1.87
C THR A 581 -20.90 17.18 1.00
N ILE A 582 -21.10 18.15 0.10
CA ILE A 582 -22.20 18.13 -0.88
C ILE A 582 -22.06 16.93 -1.82
N ASP A 583 -20.84 16.58 -2.26
CA ASP A 583 -20.59 15.39 -3.07
C ASP A 583 -20.97 14.10 -2.33
N VAL A 584 -20.57 13.97 -1.07
CA VAL A 584 -20.95 12.84 -0.22
C VAL A 584 -22.48 12.71 -0.12
N LEU A 585 -23.20 13.82 0.10
CA LEU A 585 -24.66 13.81 0.17
C LEU A 585 -25.29 13.47 -1.18
N ALA A 586 -24.77 14.02 -2.28
CA ALA A 586 -25.28 13.77 -3.63
C ALA A 586 -25.12 12.30 -4.02
N VAL A 587 -23.94 11.71 -3.78
CA VAL A 587 -23.69 10.28 -3.98
C VAL A 587 -24.62 9.44 -3.11
N GLY A 588 -24.78 9.79 -1.83
CA GLY A 588 -25.68 9.08 -0.93
C GLY A 588 -27.13 9.08 -1.42
N VAL A 589 -27.65 10.23 -1.89
CA VAL A 589 -29.00 10.32 -2.47
C VAL A 589 -29.11 9.53 -3.77
N ALA A 590 -28.10 9.58 -4.65
CA ALA A 590 -28.09 8.83 -5.91
C ALA A 590 -28.15 7.32 -5.67
N ILE A 591 -27.32 6.79 -4.75
CA ILE A 591 -27.31 5.36 -4.39
C ILE A 591 -28.67 4.94 -3.82
N ARG A 592 -29.23 5.75 -2.90
CA ARG A 592 -30.53 5.45 -2.28
C ARG A 592 -31.65 5.36 -3.31
N ARG A 593 -31.65 6.26 -4.30
CA ARG A 593 -32.64 6.28 -5.39
C ARG A 593 -32.44 5.19 -6.44
N ALA A 594 -31.22 4.66 -6.60
CA ALA A 594 -30.93 3.55 -7.52
C ALA A 594 -31.24 2.17 -6.92
N GLY A 595 -31.44 2.06 -5.60
CA GLY A 595 -31.72 0.80 -4.93
C GLY A 595 -33.11 0.19 -5.25
N PRO A 596 -33.38 -1.07 -4.86
CA PRO A 596 -34.55 -1.87 -5.27
C PRO A 596 -35.95 -1.33 -4.88
N GLY A 597 -36.01 -0.20 -4.17
CA GLY A 597 -37.26 0.47 -3.75
C GLY A 597 -37.39 1.91 -4.25
N GLY A 598 -36.45 2.41 -5.05
CA GLY A 598 -36.54 3.74 -5.67
C GLY A 598 -37.47 3.71 -6.89
N GLU A 599 -38.33 4.73 -7.03
CA GLU A 599 -39.20 4.87 -8.21
C GLU A 599 -38.38 4.74 -9.50
N GLY A 600 -38.64 3.64 -10.22
CA GLY A 600 -37.90 3.25 -11.40
C GLY A 600 -37.84 4.35 -12.46
N ASN A 601 -36.72 4.35 -13.19
CA ASN A 601 -36.42 5.15 -14.39
C ASN A 601 -35.70 6.52 -14.18
N ARG A 602 -35.30 6.91 -12.96
CA ARG A 602 -34.45 8.11 -12.73
C ARG A 602 -33.04 7.84 -12.17
N GLY A 603 -32.78 6.65 -11.62
CA GLY A 603 -31.51 6.32 -10.94
C GLY A 603 -30.33 5.95 -11.85
N GLU A 604 -30.58 5.35 -13.01
CA GLU A 604 -29.49 4.88 -13.90
C GLU A 604 -28.67 6.05 -14.49
N GLY A 605 -29.33 7.14 -14.89
CA GLY A 605 -28.64 8.34 -15.40
C GLY A 605 -27.87 9.13 -14.33
N ALA A 606 -28.15 8.91 -13.04
CA ALA A 606 -27.47 9.58 -11.93
C ALA A 606 -26.10 8.93 -11.61
N LEU A 607 -25.99 7.60 -11.76
CA LEU A 607 -24.74 6.86 -11.57
C LEU A 607 -23.81 6.99 -12.80
N ASP A 608 -24.37 7.00 -14.00
CA ASP A 608 -23.64 7.19 -15.27
C ASP A 608 -22.90 8.53 -15.37
N TRP A 609 -23.26 9.52 -14.54
CA TRP A 609 -22.57 10.80 -14.50
C TRP A 609 -21.44 10.86 -13.45
N LEU A 610 -21.51 10.03 -12.41
CA LEU A 610 -20.43 9.88 -11.42
C LEU A 610 -19.26 9.06 -12.00
N GLY A 611 -19.53 8.17 -12.95
CA GLY A 611 -18.53 7.58 -13.83
C GLY A 611 -18.30 8.46 -15.06
N HIS A 612 -17.06 8.69 -15.46
CA HIS A 612 -16.77 9.40 -16.72
C HIS A 612 -17.50 8.76 -17.91
N GLY A 613 -18.07 9.62 -18.77
CA GLY A 613 -18.93 9.23 -19.90
C GLY A 613 -18.39 8.05 -20.71
N SER A 614 -19.11 6.94 -20.65
CA SER A 614 -19.05 5.93 -21.70
C SER A 614 -20.02 6.36 -22.80
N GLY A 615 -19.48 6.60 -24.00
CA GLY A 615 -20.23 7.11 -25.14
C GLY A 615 -21.38 6.18 -25.51
N ARG A 616 -22.60 6.73 -25.49
CA ARG A 616 -23.65 6.32 -26.41
C ARG A 616 -23.77 7.41 -27.46
N ASP A 617 -23.04 7.23 -28.57
CA ASP A 617 -23.42 7.84 -29.84
C ASP A 617 -24.82 7.31 -30.16
N SER A 618 -25.83 8.11 -29.85
CA SER A 618 -27.19 7.90 -30.30
C SER A 618 -27.20 8.07 -31.81
N GLY A 619 -27.40 6.95 -32.53
CA GLY A 619 -27.59 6.93 -33.97
C GLY A 619 -28.61 7.98 -34.41
N VAL A 620 -28.15 8.89 -35.26
CA VAL A 620 -29.00 9.79 -36.01
C VAL A 620 -29.82 8.94 -36.96
N HIS A 621 -31.11 8.77 -36.64
CA HIS A 621 -32.12 8.50 -37.64
C HIS A 621 -32.16 9.69 -38.60
N ALA A 622 -31.78 9.46 -39.85
CA ALA A 622 -32.21 10.27 -40.98
C ALA A 622 -32.97 9.36 -41.94
N ALA A 623 -34.28 9.60 -41.98
CA ALA A 623 -35.10 9.39 -43.17
C ALA A 623 -34.76 10.48 -44.21
#